data_AF-A0A2V2MP79-F1
#
_entry.id   AF-A0A2V2MP79-F1
#
_cell.length_a   1.000
_cell.length_b   1.000
_cell.length_c   1.000
_cell.angle_alpha   90.00
_cell.angle_beta   90.00
_cell.angle_gamma   90.00
#
_symmetry.space_group_name_H-M   'P 1'
#
loop_
_entity.id
_entity.type
_entity.pdbx_description
1 polymer ?
#
loop_
_entity_poly.entity_id
_entity_poly.type
_entity_poly.pdbx_seq_one_letter_code
_entity_poly.pdbx_strand_id
1 'polypeptide(L)'
;MNPVFRIHLPHLFWFLFGCSVLWKVGRLKPDPVNDTIRVIIDGPGEIARIVRSDAWAVINREEGIEVSPGGTVELSTSGHGVVFDIPGKEGGRFVAVAMQVWNMLEYWPKKKAALFEEG
;
A
#
# COMPACT_ATOMS: atom_id res chain seq x y z
N MET A 1 23.11 17.50 -12.85
CA MET A 1 23.71 17.01 -11.59
C MET A 1 22.90 15.80 -11.14
N ASN A 2 23.47 14.60 -11.23
CA ASN A 2 22.84 13.36 -10.81
C ASN A 2 22.99 13.19 -9.28
N PRO A 3 21.92 12.98 -8.51
CA PRO A 3 22.08 12.43 -7.17
C PRO A 3 22.36 10.93 -7.29
N VAL A 4 23.61 10.56 -7.06
CA VAL A 4 24.02 9.18 -6.77
C VAL A 4 23.40 8.82 -5.43
N PHE A 5 22.25 8.13 -5.44
CA PHE A 5 21.73 7.46 -4.26
C PHE A 5 22.66 6.28 -3.94
N ARG A 6 23.67 6.56 -3.14
CA ARG A 6 24.51 5.54 -2.52
C ARG A 6 23.65 4.87 -1.45
N ILE A 7 23.04 3.75 -1.82
CA ILE A 7 22.22 2.93 -0.91
C ILE A 7 23.16 2.34 0.14
N HIS A 8 23.26 2.99 1.30
CA HIS A 8 23.82 2.38 2.49
C HIS A 8 22.78 1.40 3.03
N LEU A 9 23.15 0.13 3.00
CA LEU A 9 22.33 -1.05 3.23
C LEU A 9 22.27 -1.55 4.70
N PRO A 10 22.17 -0.72 5.77
CA PRO A 10 21.82 -1.26 7.09
C PRO A 10 20.46 -0.79 7.64
N HIS A 11 19.82 0.24 7.07
CA HIS A 11 18.57 0.80 7.64
C HIS A 11 17.29 0.11 7.15
N LEU A 12 17.36 -0.65 6.05
CA LEU A 12 16.25 -1.49 5.60
C LEU A 12 15.98 -2.67 6.55
N PHE A 13 16.96 -3.00 7.40
CA PHE A 13 16.91 -4.10 8.36
C PHE A 13 16.25 -3.71 9.69
N TRP A 14 16.14 -2.42 10.00
CA TRP A 14 15.53 -1.98 11.27
C TRP A 14 14.00 -2.07 11.24
N PHE A 15 13.39 -2.19 10.07
CA PHE A 15 11.96 -2.52 9.93
C PHE A 15 11.64 -4.01 10.11
N LEU A 16 12.65 -4.88 10.28
CA LEU A 16 12.46 -6.33 10.52
C LEU A 16 12.40 -6.71 12.01
N PHE A 17 12.61 -5.80 12.95
CA PHE A 17 12.83 -6.14 14.37
C PHE A 17 11.99 -5.30 15.34
N GLY A 18 10.68 -5.31 15.12
CA GLY A 18 9.66 -4.78 16.03
C GLY A 18 8.42 -5.69 16.10
N CYS A 19 8.61 -7.01 16.15
CA CYS A 19 7.63 -8.01 16.58
C CYS A 19 6.39 -8.37 15.71
N SER A 20 6.38 -8.11 14.39
CA SER A 20 5.42 -8.76 13.48
C SER A 20 6.10 -9.21 12.19
N VAL A 21 6.01 -10.50 11.86
CA VAL A 21 6.50 -11.03 10.57
C VAL A 21 5.51 -10.56 9.51
N LEU A 22 5.88 -9.54 8.72
CA LEU A 22 5.06 -9.08 7.60
C LEU A 22 5.11 -10.12 6.47
N TRP A 23 4.09 -10.96 6.37
CA TRP A 23 3.96 -11.91 5.29
C TRP A 23 3.40 -11.22 4.05
N LYS A 24 4.04 -11.41 2.90
CA LYS A 24 3.49 -10.92 1.64
C LYS A 24 2.25 -11.76 1.30
N VAL A 25 1.09 -11.13 1.31
CA VAL A 25 -0.20 -11.78 1.07
C VAL A 25 -0.84 -11.36 -0.25
N GLY A 26 -0.31 -10.34 -0.93
CA GLY A 26 -0.93 -9.88 -2.16
C GLY A 26 -0.23 -8.74 -2.87
N ARG A 27 -1.04 -7.95 -3.60
CA ARG A 27 -0.59 -6.84 -4.43
C ARG A 27 -1.68 -5.80 -4.67
N LEU A 28 -1.25 -4.55 -4.78
CA LEU A 28 -2.05 -3.48 -5.35
C LEU A 28 -1.87 -3.48 -6.87
N LYS A 29 -2.98 -3.48 -7.61
CA LYS A 29 -2.98 -3.49 -9.07
C LYS A 29 -3.71 -2.26 -9.61
N PRO A 30 -3.10 -1.50 -10.53
CA PRO A 30 -3.77 -0.38 -11.17
C PRO A 30 -4.90 -0.87 -12.08
N ASP A 31 -6.02 -0.15 -12.07
CA ASP A 31 -7.13 -0.29 -13.02
C ASP A 31 -7.33 1.02 -13.80
N PRO A 32 -6.67 1.17 -14.97
CA PRO A 32 -6.75 2.42 -15.73
C PRO A 32 -8.12 2.69 -16.33
N VAL A 33 -9.00 1.68 -16.45
CA VAL A 33 -10.34 1.85 -17.03
C VAL A 33 -11.26 2.58 -16.05
N ASN A 34 -11.15 2.26 -14.76
CA ASN A 34 -11.98 2.82 -13.70
C ASN A 34 -11.24 3.85 -12.85
N ASP A 35 -10.00 4.20 -13.21
CA ASP A 35 -9.06 5.04 -12.43
C ASP A 35 -8.99 4.67 -10.93
N THR A 36 -8.97 3.37 -10.66
CA THR A 36 -8.94 2.80 -9.29
C THR A 36 -7.76 1.87 -9.12
N ILE A 37 -7.33 1.68 -7.87
CA ILE A 37 -6.39 0.65 -7.47
C ILE A 37 -7.18 -0.49 -6.85
N ARG A 38 -6.93 -1.69 -7.33
CA ARG A 38 -7.48 -2.94 -6.80
C ARG A 38 -6.55 -3.49 -5.74
N VAL A 39 -7.08 -3.72 -4.55
CA VAL A 39 -6.41 -4.43 -3.46
C VAL A 39 -6.69 -5.92 -3.63
N ILE A 40 -5.65 -6.68 -3.97
CA ILE A 40 -5.77 -8.11 -4.30
C ILE A 40 -4.93 -8.93 -3.32
N ILE A 41 -5.57 -9.88 -2.64
CA ILE A 41 -4.91 -10.92 -1.85
C ILE A 41 -4.76 -12.18 -2.70
N ASP A 42 -3.60 -12.81 -2.62
CA ASP A 42 -3.32 -14.08 -3.30
C ASP A 42 -4.17 -15.18 -2.67
N GLY A 43 -5.13 -15.72 -3.43
CA GLY A 43 -6.14 -16.68 -2.97
C GLY A 43 -7.55 -16.12 -3.11
N PRO A 44 -8.05 -15.30 -2.15
CA PRO A 44 -9.42 -14.77 -2.17
C PRO A 44 -9.70 -13.82 -3.34
N GLY A 45 -8.65 -13.19 -3.89
CA GLY A 45 -8.76 -12.29 -5.03
C GLY A 45 -8.90 -10.84 -4.59
N GLU A 46 -9.75 -10.09 -5.29
CA GLU A 46 -9.93 -8.66 -5.03
C GLU A 46 -10.82 -8.44 -3.81
N ILE A 47 -10.29 -7.77 -2.79
CA ILE A 47 -11.00 -7.54 -1.53
C ILE A 47 -11.45 -6.09 -1.36
N ALA A 48 -10.79 -5.15 -2.05
CA ALA A 48 -11.12 -3.73 -1.93
C ALA A 48 -10.67 -2.90 -3.14
N ARG A 49 -11.24 -1.69 -3.25
CA ARG A 49 -10.90 -0.69 -4.27
C ARG A 49 -10.75 0.70 -3.65
N ILE A 50 -9.72 1.40 -4.11
CA ILE A 50 -9.45 2.81 -3.76
C ILE A 50 -9.33 3.63 -5.05
N VAL A 51 -9.89 4.84 -5.09
CA VAL A 51 -9.75 5.74 -6.23
C VAL A 51 -8.31 6.26 -6.31
N ARG A 52 -7.80 6.49 -7.52
CA ARG A 52 -6.43 6.97 -7.70
C ARG A 52 -6.17 8.33 -7.05
N SER A 53 -7.14 9.26 -7.10
CA SER A 53 -7.06 10.55 -6.42
C SER A 53 -6.88 10.39 -4.91
N ASP A 54 -7.65 9.47 -4.34
CA ASP A 54 -7.69 9.21 -2.92
C ASP A 54 -6.37 8.56 -2.46
N ALA A 55 -5.80 7.69 -3.29
CA ALA A 55 -4.46 7.14 -3.05
C ALA A 55 -3.37 8.21 -3.06
N TRP A 56 -3.48 9.27 -3.88
CA TRP A 56 -2.60 10.43 -3.81
C TRP A 56 -2.80 11.22 -2.52
N ALA A 57 -4.05 11.43 -2.10
CA ALA A 57 -4.40 12.08 -0.85
C ALA A 57 -3.75 11.38 0.36
N VAL A 58 -3.86 10.04 0.42
CA VAL A 58 -3.21 9.21 1.46
C VAL A 58 -1.69 9.44 1.50
N ILE A 59 -1.03 9.41 0.33
CA ILE A 59 0.43 9.62 0.26
C ILE A 59 0.81 11.04 0.69
N ASN A 60 -0.08 12.01 0.47
CA ASN A 60 0.07 13.39 0.93
C ASN A 60 -0.37 13.61 2.39
N ARG A 61 -0.64 12.54 3.15
CA ARG A 61 -1.03 12.56 4.57
C ARG A 61 -2.41 13.13 4.85
N GLU A 62 -3.35 12.97 3.92
CA GLU A 62 -4.76 13.18 4.20
C GLU A 62 -5.31 11.93 4.94
N GLU A 63 -6.03 12.18 6.03
CA GLU A 63 -6.63 11.14 6.90
C GLU A 63 -8.11 10.92 6.55
N GLY A 64 -8.67 9.78 6.98
CA GLY A 64 -10.10 9.49 6.80
C GLY A 64 -10.49 9.10 5.37
N ILE A 65 -9.55 8.63 4.57
CA ILE A 65 -9.82 8.16 3.22
C ILE A 65 -10.51 6.79 3.28
N GLU A 66 -11.68 6.71 2.66
CA GLU A 66 -12.48 5.49 2.61
C GLU A 66 -12.08 4.59 1.43
N VAL A 67 -12.21 3.28 1.64
CA VAL A 67 -11.98 2.25 0.63
C VAL A 67 -13.24 1.40 0.50
N SER A 68 -13.66 1.10 -0.73
CA SER A 68 -14.81 0.21 -0.94
C SER A 68 -14.39 -1.25 -0.74
N PRO A 69 -15.13 -2.09 0.02
CA PRO A 69 -16.50 -1.90 0.51
C PRO A 69 -16.62 -1.52 2.01
N GLY A 70 -16.14 -0.33 2.40
CA GLY A 70 -16.35 0.24 3.74
C GLY A 70 -15.15 0.13 4.69
N GLY A 71 -13.94 0.03 4.17
CA GLY A 71 -12.70 0.11 4.93
C GLY A 71 -12.07 1.49 4.93
N THR A 72 -10.93 1.62 5.60
CA THR A 72 -10.13 2.84 5.63
C THR A 72 -8.74 2.60 5.08
N VAL A 73 -8.11 3.68 4.62
CA VAL A 73 -6.73 3.67 4.16
C VAL A 73 -6.02 4.92 4.66
N GLU A 74 -4.85 4.72 5.27
CA GLU A 74 -4.12 5.78 5.93
C GLU A 74 -2.61 5.59 5.74
N LEU A 75 -1.86 6.68 5.83
CA LEU A 75 -0.41 6.59 5.90
C LEU A 75 0.00 6.24 7.34
N SER A 76 0.82 5.21 7.51
CA SER A 76 1.40 4.87 8.81
C SER A 76 2.08 6.07 9.47
N THR A 77 2.14 6.10 10.80
CA THR A 77 2.79 7.18 11.57
C THR A 77 4.25 7.42 11.15
N SER A 78 4.94 6.36 10.71
CA SER A 78 6.32 6.45 10.19
C SER A 78 6.43 7.09 8.80
N GLY A 79 5.32 7.18 8.06
CA GLY A 79 5.28 7.64 6.67
C GLY A 79 5.77 6.61 5.64
N HIS A 80 6.15 5.40 6.07
CA HIS A 80 6.79 4.41 5.20
C HIS A 80 5.85 3.32 4.68
N GLY A 81 4.69 3.13 5.32
CA GLY A 81 3.64 2.21 4.90
C GLY A 81 2.31 2.92 4.67
N VAL A 82 1.54 2.46 3.68
CA VAL A 82 0.11 2.72 3.52
C VAL A 82 -0.63 1.54 4.12
N VAL A 83 -1.44 1.82 5.14
CA VAL A 83 -2.19 0.83 5.91
C VAL A 83 -3.63 0.81 5.39
N PHE A 84 -4.14 -0.38 5.12
CA PHE A 84 -5.51 -0.65 4.73
C PHE A 84 -6.18 -1.42 5.86
N ASP A 85 -7.28 -0.90 6.39
CA ASP A 85 -8.13 -1.61 7.34
C ASP A 85 -9.45 -1.94 6.62
N ILE A 86 -9.63 -3.20 6.25
CA ILE A 86 -10.75 -3.63 5.42
C ILE A 86 -11.66 -4.52 6.28
N PRO A 87 -12.93 -4.15 6.51
CA PRO A 87 -13.84 -4.99 7.25
C PRO A 87 -14.30 -6.20 6.43
N GLY A 88 -14.61 -7.31 7.10
CA GLY A 88 -15.23 -8.49 6.47
C GLY A 88 -14.54 -9.80 6.85
N LYS A 89 -15.06 -10.91 6.30
CA LYS A 89 -14.59 -12.27 6.61
C LYS A 89 -13.18 -12.56 6.08
N GLU A 90 -12.81 -11.91 4.98
CA GLU A 90 -11.47 -11.93 4.36
C GLU A 90 -10.77 -10.57 4.52
N GLY A 91 -11.38 -9.70 5.32
CA GLY A 91 -10.86 -8.39 5.69
C GLY A 91 -9.86 -8.50 6.83
N GLY A 92 -9.04 -7.47 6.98
CA GLY A 92 -7.96 -7.43 7.93
C GLY A 92 -7.14 -6.17 7.73
N ARG A 93 -6.01 -6.11 8.44
CA ARG A 93 -5.08 -5.01 8.38
C ARG A 93 -3.90 -5.35 7.49
N PHE A 94 -3.79 -4.61 6.39
CA PHE A 94 -2.76 -4.82 5.37
C PHE A 94 -1.90 -3.58 5.21
N VAL A 95 -0.64 -3.79 4.83
CA VAL A 95 0.33 -2.72 4.64
C VAL A 95 0.95 -2.83 3.25
N ALA A 96 0.98 -1.73 2.52
CA ALA A 96 1.78 -1.59 1.31
C ALA A 96 2.92 -0.61 1.57
N VAL A 97 4.09 -0.83 0.98
CA VAL A 97 5.21 0.11 1.12
C VAL A 97 4.86 1.42 0.41
N ALA A 98 4.86 2.54 1.14
CA ALA A 98 4.42 3.84 0.63
C ALA A 98 5.21 4.25 -0.63
N MET A 99 6.51 3.99 -0.68
CA MET A 99 7.34 4.25 -1.87
C MET A 99 6.94 3.39 -3.07
N GLN A 100 6.45 2.17 -2.87
CA GLN A 100 5.92 1.36 -3.99
C GLN A 100 4.58 1.90 -4.48
N VAL A 101 3.72 2.36 -3.56
CA VAL A 101 2.44 3.01 -3.91
C VAL A 101 2.69 4.31 -4.68
N TRP A 102 3.61 5.16 -4.19
CA TRP A 102 4.00 6.38 -4.90
C TRP A 102 4.53 6.09 -6.31
N ASN A 103 5.45 5.13 -6.45
CA ASN A 103 5.95 4.72 -7.77
C ASN A 103 4.83 4.16 -8.67
N MET A 104 3.83 3.49 -8.09
CA MET A 104 2.67 3.02 -8.85
C MET A 104 1.83 4.19 -9.38
N LEU A 105 1.62 5.23 -8.57
CA LEU A 105 0.85 6.42 -8.94
C LEU A 105 1.57 7.31 -9.96
N GLU A 106 2.89 7.47 -9.81
CA GLU A 106 3.75 8.26 -10.68
C GLU A 106 3.87 7.62 -12.08
N TYR A 107 4.19 6.32 -12.14
CA TYR A 107 4.39 5.59 -13.40
C TYR A 107 3.12 4.86 -13.87
N TRP A 108 1.96 5.39 -13.50
CA TRP A 108 0.66 4.78 -13.80
C TRP A 108 0.45 4.51 -15.29
N PRO A 109 -0.16 3.37 -15.71
CA PRO A 109 -0.58 2.20 -14.92
C PRO A 109 0.43 1.03 -14.99
N LYS A 110 1.74 1.30 -15.14
CA LYS A 110 2.73 0.25 -15.47
C LYS A 110 3.25 -0.51 -14.25
N LYS A 111 3.26 0.13 -13.09
CA LYS A 111 3.86 -0.40 -11.85
C LYS A 111 2.77 -0.97 -10.92
N LYS A 112 3.20 -1.77 -9.94
CA LYS A 112 2.36 -2.42 -8.92
C LYS A 112 3.05 -2.29 -7.58
N ALA A 113 2.30 -2.38 -6.49
CA ALA A 113 2.86 -2.44 -5.14
C ALA A 113 2.59 -3.81 -4.51
N ALA A 114 3.49 -4.27 -3.66
CA ALA A 114 3.27 -5.47 -2.84
C ALA A 114 2.39 -5.12 -1.64
N LEU A 115 1.55 -6.08 -1.25
CA LEU A 115 0.69 -5.99 -0.07
C LEU A 115 1.16 -7.04 0.95
N PHE A 116 1.25 -6.62 2.20
CA PHE A 116 1.69 -7.41 3.34
C PHE A 116 0.59 -7.43 4.39
N GLU A 117 0.49 -8.50 5.17
CA GLU A 117 -0.44 -8.61 6.28
C GLU A 117 0.29 -8.29 7.60
N GLU A 118 -0.32 -7.46 8.43
CA GLU A 118 0.16 -7.18 9.79
C GLU A 118 -0.50 -8.19 10.73
N GLY A 119 0.23 -9.28 11.01
CA GLY A 119 -0.19 -10.36 11.92
C GLY A 119 0.05 -10.08 13.39
#